data_AF-A0AA51QA84-F1
#
_entry.id   AF-A0AA51QA84-F1
#
_cell.length_a   1.000
_cell.length_b   1.000
_cell.length_c   1.000
_cell.angle_alpha   90.00
_cell.angle_beta   90.00
_cell.angle_gamma   90.00
#
_symmetry.space_group_name_H-M   'P 1'
#
loop_
_entity.id
_entity.type
_entity.pdbx_description
1 polymer ?
#
loop_
_entity_poly.entity_id
_entity_poly.type
_entity_poly.pdbx_seq_one_letter_code
_entity_poly.pdbx_strand_id
1 'polypeptide(L)'
;MKDFHQLFDRMDRAVLKTVLATIIQVEGSAYKKEGSCMLFFEDGTQNGMISAGCLEQDLSHHAKKVFQEGKARMVQYDLRKESDLEWGQGNGCNGVIRILLEPVGEKEKEDFRRVKNFLDQGIQVLCLKKLEEEPENLFVPEQGEIFGQWHDSITKLEESSIQQTKFDSGVFHQLFLPKPRLFVFGAGTDAQPLVSLAAKAGFSVAVCDWRAEYCQKGNFPDADQLLIGFPAEIYKKERFTGNDFAIIRNHHFIRDKEWLSLLKKEKLRYLGVLGPGKEPNG
;
A
#
# COMPACT_ATOMS: atom_id res chain seq x y z
N MET A 1 -5.42 -1.08 5.40
CA MET A 1 -4.31 -1.29 4.44
C MET A 1 -3.26 -0.19 4.67
N LYS A 2 -1.97 -0.45 4.47
CA LYS A 2 -0.95 0.63 4.45
C LYS A 2 -1.14 1.37 3.12
N ASP A 3 -1.82 2.51 3.14
CA ASP A 3 -2.14 3.23 1.91
C ASP A 3 -0.98 4.16 1.51
N PHE A 4 0.15 3.56 1.14
CA PHE A 4 1.31 4.28 0.61
C PHE A 4 1.00 4.96 -0.71
N HIS A 5 0.07 4.41 -1.49
CA HIS A 5 -0.27 4.90 -2.81
C HIS A 5 -0.84 6.32 -2.73
N GLN A 6 -1.83 6.55 -1.86
CA GLN A 6 -2.36 7.89 -1.65
C GLN A 6 -1.34 8.85 -1.04
N LEU A 7 -0.50 8.36 -0.12
CA LEU A 7 0.57 9.16 0.49
C LEU A 7 1.56 9.65 -0.57
N PHE A 8 2.02 8.78 -1.48
CA PHE A 8 2.95 9.15 -2.55
C PHE A 8 2.30 10.10 -3.55
N ASP A 9 1.05 9.87 -3.95
CA ASP A 9 0.32 10.80 -4.81
C ASP A 9 0.19 12.20 -4.17
N ARG A 10 -0.01 12.25 -2.85
CA ARG A 10 -0.10 13.52 -2.13
C ARG A 10 1.25 14.21 -1.95
N MET A 11 2.29 13.44 -1.65
CA MET A 11 3.67 13.92 -1.54
C MET A 11 4.16 14.51 -2.85
N ASP A 12 3.91 13.83 -3.97
CA ASP A 12 4.36 14.24 -5.31
C ASP A 12 3.73 15.57 -5.74
N ARG A 13 2.45 15.77 -5.44
CA ARG A 13 1.70 17.00 -5.76
C ARG A 13 1.91 18.13 -4.77
N ALA A 14 2.64 17.89 -3.68
CA ALA A 14 2.80 18.88 -2.62
C ALA A 14 3.76 19.99 -3.06
N VAL A 15 3.23 21.22 -3.09
CA VAL A 15 4.02 22.44 -3.27
C VAL A 15 4.58 22.92 -1.92
N LEU A 16 3.87 22.63 -0.83
CA LEU A 16 4.29 22.98 0.53
C LEU A 16 5.45 22.10 0.99
N LYS A 17 6.26 22.61 1.93
CA LYS A 17 7.21 21.75 2.62
C LYS A 17 6.46 20.62 3.31
N THR A 18 7.03 19.43 3.19
CA THR A 18 6.41 18.19 3.65
C THR A 18 7.39 17.46 4.57
N VAL A 19 6.87 16.86 5.65
CA VAL A 19 7.62 15.98 6.54
C VAL A 19 6.95 14.61 6.52
N LEU A 20 7.75 13.57 6.28
CA LEU A 20 7.32 12.18 6.34
C LEU A 20 7.59 11.63 7.74
N ALA A 21 6.54 11.17 8.41
CA ALA A 21 6.63 10.39 9.64
C ALA A 21 6.54 8.91 9.30
N THR A 22 7.47 8.09 9.80
CA THR A 22 7.49 6.63 9.61
C THR A 22 7.70 5.94 10.94
N ILE A 23 6.84 4.97 11.28
CA ILE A 23 7.06 4.09 12.43
C ILE A 23 8.20 3.14 12.08
N ILE A 24 9.36 3.32 12.68
CA ILE A 24 10.56 2.51 12.40
C ILE A 24 10.70 1.31 13.33
N GLN A 25 10.07 1.36 14.51
CA GLN A 25 10.13 0.29 15.49
C GLN A 25 8.89 0.29 16.38
N VAL A 26 8.34 -0.89 16.67
CA VAL A 26 7.30 -1.10 17.68
C VAL A 26 7.77 -2.19 18.66
N GLU A 27 7.69 -1.91 19.95
CA GLU A 27 7.88 -2.89 21.03
C GLU A 27 6.56 -3.06 21.78
N GLY A 28 6.01 -4.27 21.87
CA GLY A 28 4.70 -4.50 22.49
C GLY A 28 3.54 -4.22 21.53
N SER A 29 2.44 -3.64 22.02
CA SER A 29 1.24 -3.38 21.20
C SER A 29 1.11 -1.90 20.80
N ALA A 30 0.79 -1.67 19.53
CA ALA A 30 0.51 -0.35 18.97
C ALA A 30 -0.62 -0.42 17.93
N TYR A 31 -1.29 0.72 17.71
CA TYR A 31 -2.40 0.83 16.75
C TYR A 31 -1.99 0.55 15.31
N LYS A 32 -0.79 1.02 14.91
CA LYS A 32 -0.16 0.75 13.61
C LYS A 32 1.16 0.02 13.80
N LYS A 33 1.54 -0.75 12.78
CA LYS A 33 2.79 -1.51 12.73
C LYS A 33 3.92 -0.72 12.09
N GLU A 34 5.15 -1.22 12.22
CA GLU A 34 6.33 -0.71 11.55
C GLU A 34 6.10 -0.49 10.06
N GLY A 35 6.70 0.57 9.52
CA GLY A 35 6.56 1.03 8.15
C GLY A 35 5.22 1.70 7.87
N SER A 36 4.38 1.95 8.87
CA SER A 36 3.22 2.84 8.68
C SER A 36 3.71 4.29 8.60
N CYS A 37 3.16 5.04 7.65
CA CYS A 37 3.61 6.38 7.32
C CYS A 37 2.47 7.42 7.43
N MET A 38 2.85 8.67 7.62
CA MET A 38 1.98 9.85 7.65
C MET A 38 2.74 11.08 7.15
N LEU A 39 2.07 12.00 6.48
CA LEU A 39 2.63 13.27 6.03
C LEU A 39 2.10 14.41 6.89
N PHE A 40 3.01 15.33 7.22
CA PHE A 40 2.73 16.66 7.73
C PHE A 40 3.08 17.69 6.67
N PHE A 41 2.24 18.71 6.52
CA PHE A 41 2.48 19.84 5.62
C PHE A 41 2.72 21.13 6.43
N GLU A 42 3.48 22.08 5.87
CA GLU A 42 3.85 23.34 6.54
C GLU A 42 2.65 24.20 6.93
N ASP A 43 1.51 24.08 6.23
CA ASP A 43 0.25 24.76 6.55
C ASP A 43 -0.52 24.13 7.74
N GLY A 44 0.01 23.05 8.31
CA GLY A 44 -0.59 22.32 9.43
C GLY A 44 -1.54 21.20 9.01
N THR A 45 -1.82 21.03 7.71
CA THR A 45 -2.61 19.89 7.23
C THR A 45 -1.82 18.59 7.34
N GLN A 46 -2.54 17.46 7.35
CA GLN A 46 -1.98 16.13 7.58
C GLN A 46 -2.62 15.11 6.65
N ASN A 47 -1.85 14.08 6.27
CA ASN A 47 -2.37 12.94 5.49
C ASN A 47 -1.86 11.62 6.07
N GLY A 48 -2.77 10.70 6.39
CA GLY A 48 -2.45 9.45 7.10
C GLY A 48 -2.67 9.56 8.62
N MET A 49 -2.31 8.49 9.33
CA MET A 49 -2.57 8.34 10.77
C MET A 49 -1.68 7.26 11.37
N ILE A 50 -1.16 7.49 12.58
CA ILE A 50 -0.26 6.59 13.31
C ILE A 50 -0.93 5.96 14.53
N SER A 51 -1.69 6.73 15.32
CA SER A 51 -2.18 6.31 16.65
C SER A 51 -3.65 6.62 16.93
N ALA A 52 -4.45 6.87 15.89
CA ALA A 52 -5.88 7.21 16.01
C ALA A 52 -6.19 8.58 16.65
N GLY A 53 -5.23 9.51 16.65
CA GLY A 53 -5.43 10.90 17.03
C GLY A 53 -4.70 11.35 18.31
N CYS A 54 -4.17 10.41 19.09
CA CYS A 54 -3.47 10.73 20.33
C CYS A 54 -2.12 11.40 20.03
N LEU A 55 -1.22 10.72 19.34
CA LEU A 55 0.17 11.19 19.17
C LEU A 55 0.31 12.24 18.07
N GLU A 56 -0.67 12.34 17.17
CA GLU A 56 -0.62 13.21 15.99
C GLU A 56 -0.43 14.69 16.33
N GLN A 57 -1.00 15.17 17.44
CA GLN A 57 -0.83 16.56 17.87
C GLN A 57 0.61 16.84 18.30
N ASP A 58 1.21 15.99 19.13
CA ASP A 58 2.59 16.16 19.57
C ASP A 58 3.58 15.96 18.41
N LEU A 59 3.35 14.96 17.56
CA LEU A 59 4.10 14.75 16.32
C LEU A 59 4.08 15.99 15.41
N SER A 60 2.96 16.72 15.34
CA SER A 60 2.89 17.96 14.56
C SER A 60 3.83 19.05 15.11
N HIS A 61 4.06 19.11 16.43
CA HIS A 61 5.03 20.03 17.02
C HIS A 61 6.47 19.62 16.71
N HIS A 62 6.75 18.32 16.69
CA HIS A 62 8.04 17.82 16.23
C HIS A 62 8.27 18.05 14.73
N ALA A 63 7.25 17.88 13.89
CA ALA A 63 7.30 18.18 12.47
C ALA A 63 7.60 19.67 12.21
N LYS A 64 7.04 20.59 12.99
CA LYS A 64 7.39 22.02 12.95
C LYS A 64 8.88 22.28 13.16
N LYS A 65 9.52 21.55 14.08
CA LYS A 65 10.98 21.67 14.29
C LYS A 65 11.75 21.13 13.09
N VAL A 66 11.31 20.03 12.49
CA VAL A 66 11.91 19.50 11.25
C VAL A 66 11.77 20.50 10.09
N PHE A 67 10.62 21.18 9.94
CA PHE A 67 10.45 22.23 8.93
C PHE A 67 11.41 23.42 9.11
N GLN A 68 11.71 23.77 10.35
CA GLN A 68 12.61 24.89 10.69
C GLN A 68 14.08 24.51 10.53
N GLU A 69 14.46 23.33 11.01
CA GLU A 69 15.85 22.88 11.06
C GLU A 69 16.31 22.20 9.76
N GLY A 70 15.38 21.68 8.96
CA GLY A 70 15.68 20.89 7.76
C GLY A 70 16.39 19.56 8.06
N LYS A 71 16.30 19.06 9.29
CA LYS A 71 17.00 17.87 9.77
C LYS A 71 16.01 16.80 10.25
N ALA A 72 16.32 15.55 9.94
CA ALA A 72 15.53 14.41 10.41
C ALA A 72 15.55 14.34 11.95
N ARG A 73 14.47 13.82 12.53
CA ARG A 73 14.31 13.70 13.98
C ARG A 73 13.66 12.38 14.34
N MET A 74 14.20 11.71 15.35
CA MET A 74 13.57 10.53 15.94
C MET A 74 12.79 10.91 17.20
N VAL A 75 11.56 10.41 17.32
CA VAL A 75 10.68 10.61 18.47
C VAL A 75 10.25 9.25 19.00
N GLN A 76 10.31 9.06 20.32
CA GLN A 76 9.89 7.84 20.98
C GLN A 76 8.71 8.13 21.91
N TYR A 77 7.65 7.33 21.79
CA TYR A 77 6.53 7.34 22.72
C TYR A 77 6.48 6.02 23.49
N ASP A 78 6.49 6.10 24.82
CA ASP A 78 6.29 4.95 25.71
C ASP A 78 4.84 4.96 26.20
N LEU A 79 3.97 4.18 25.54
CA LEU A 79 2.54 4.10 25.87
C LEU A 79 2.26 3.17 27.05
N ARG A 80 3.30 2.55 27.63
CA ARG A 80 3.18 1.68 28.81
C ARG A 80 3.11 2.49 30.11
N LYS A 81 3.63 3.73 30.09
CA LYS A 81 3.73 4.56 31.29
C LYS A 81 2.47 5.40 31.48
N GLU A 82 1.87 5.27 32.66
CA GLU A 82 1.03 6.31 33.24
C GLU A 82 1.94 7.47 33.67
N SER A 83 2.30 8.37 32.76
CA SER A 83 2.93 9.65 33.13
C SER A 83 2.04 10.82 32.73
N ASP A 84 2.23 11.97 33.38
CA ASP A 84 1.37 13.19 33.43
C ASP A 84 0.87 13.80 32.11
N LEU A 85 1.20 13.21 30.96
CA LEU A 85 0.57 13.48 29.67
C LEU A 85 -0.40 12.32 29.38
N GLU A 86 -1.68 12.64 29.31
CA GLU A 86 -2.89 11.79 29.22
C GLU A 86 -2.95 10.76 28.05
N TRP A 87 -1.82 10.30 27.51
CA TRP A 87 -1.74 9.39 26.37
C TRP A 87 -2.00 7.91 26.73
N GLY A 88 -1.86 7.57 28.02
CA GLY A 88 -1.99 6.20 28.55
C GLY A 88 -3.35 5.84 29.17
N GLN A 89 -4.25 6.81 29.42
CA GLN A 89 -5.57 6.50 29.97
C GLN A 89 -6.53 6.03 28.86
N GLY A 90 -6.73 4.72 28.75
CA GLY A 90 -7.90 4.14 28.06
C GLY A 90 -7.74 3.74 26.58
N ASN A 91 -6.56 3.90 25.97
CA ASN A 91 -6.38 3.66 24.52
C ASN A 91 -6.00 2.23 24.12
N GLY A 92 -5.90 1.29 25.08
CA GLY A 92 -5.68 -0.14 24.82
C GLY A 92 -4.34 -0.54 24.19
N CYS A 93 -3.45 0.42 23.89
CA CYS A 93 -2.10 0.18 23.39
C CYS A 93 -1.11 0.18 24.57
N ASN A 94 -0.27 -0.85 24.66
CA ASN A 94 0.68 -1.07 25.74
C ASN A 94 2.05 -1.41 25.13
N GLY A 95 2.68 -0.41 24.53
CA GLY A 95 3.93 -0.58 23.79
C GLY A 95 4.74 0.70 23.66
N VAL A 96 5.96 0.56 23.14
CA VAL A 96 6.84 1.67 22.77
C VAL A 96 6.86 1.77 21.26
N ILE A 97 6.71 2.97 20.73
CA ILE A 97 6.88 3.22 19.30
C ILE A 97 7.99 4.24 19.07
N ARG A 98 8.82 3.98 18.05
CA ARG A 98 9.80 4.95 17.55
C ARG A 98 9.38 5.41 16.17
N ILE A 99 9.32 6.72 16.00
CA ILE A 99 8.88 7.38 14.79
C ILE A 99 10.01 8.26 14.28
N LEU A 100 10.37 8.06 13.03
CA LEU A 100 11.31 8.92 12.31
C LEU A 100 10.53 9.98 11.55
N LEU A 101 10.90 11.25 11.74
CA LEU A 101 10.39 12.41 11.01
C LEU A 101 11.48 12.90 10.05
N GLU A 102 11.18 12.94 8.77
CA GLU A 102 12.15 13.30 7.72
C GLU A 102 11.61 14.44 6.87
N PRO A 103 12.41 15.50 6.61
CA PRO A 103 12.03 16.49 5.61
C PRO A 103 11.99 15.82 4.23
N VAL A 104 10.96 16.13 3.45
CA VAL A 104 10.83 15.64 2.08
C VAL A 104 11.27 16.74 1.12
N GLY A 105 12.48 16.61 0.59
CA GLY A 105 13.01 17.45 -0.47
C GLY A 105 12.63 16.94 -1.87
N GLU A 106 13.14 17.61 -2.91
CA GLU A 106 12.86 17.25 -4.29
C GLU A 106 13.43 15.88 -4.68
N LYS A 107 14.60 15.53 -4.12
CA LYS A 107 15.19 14.20 -4.32
C LYS A 107 14.30 13.10 -3.76
N GLU A 108 13.80 13.26 -2.52
CA GLU A 108 12.92 12.27 -1.90
C GLU A 108 11.62 12.14 -2.67
N LYS A 109 11.04 13.25 -3.17
CA LYS A 109 9.87 13.21 -4.05
C LYS A 109 10.16 12.42 -5.33
N GLU A 110 11.30 12.64 -5.97
CA GLU A 110 11.70 11.89 -7.16
C GLU A 110 11.84 10.39 -6.88
N ASP A 111 12.50 10.03 -5.79
CA ASP A 111 12.66 8.64 -5.39
C ASP A 111 11.30 7.97 -5.11
N PHE A 112 10.42 8.60 -4.33
CA PHE A 112 9.08 8.05 -4.06
C PHE A 112 8.18 8.03 -5.30
N ARG A 113 8.35 8.94 -6.26
CA ARG A 113 7.69 8.87 -7.57
C ARG A 113 8.16 7.66 -8.37
N ARG A 114 9.45 7.34 -8.35
CA ARG A 114 9.98 6.11 -8.95
C ARG A 114 9.43 4.87 -8.26
N VAL A 115 9.39 4.84 -6.92
CA VAL A 115 8.74 3.75 -6.17
C VAL A 115 7.30 3.58 -6.63
N LYS A 116 6.50 4.66 -6.66
CA LYS A 116 5.10 4.61 -7.10
C LYS A 116 4.95 4.04 -8.51
N ASN A 117 5.80 4.45 -9.45
CA ASN A 117 5.80 3.91 -10.81
C ASN A 117 6.05 2.40 -10.87
N PHE A 118 6.95 1.87 -10.04
CA PHE A 118 7.14 0.41 -9.92
C PHE A 118 5.88 -0.26 -9.35
N LEU A 119 5.31 0.29 -8.27
CA LEU A 119 4.10 -0.28 -7.65
C LEU A 119 2.90 -0.29 -8.61
N ASP A 120 2.75 0.74 -9.44
CA ASP A 120 1.69 0.83 -10.45
C ASP A 120 1.85 -0.21 -11.58
N GLN A 121 3.08 -0.65 -11.83
CA GLN A 121 3.40 -1.75 -12.74
C GLN A 121 3.28 -3.14 -12.09
N GLY A 122 2.88 -3.20 -10.81
CA GLY A 122 2.78 -4.45 -10.06
C GLY A 122 4.13 -4.96 -9.52
N ILE A 123 5.17 -4.12 -9.54
CA ILE A 123 6.52 -4.46 -9.07
C ILE A 123 6.67 -3.95 -7.63
N GLN A 124 6.97 -4.84 -6.69
CA GLN A 124 7.26 -4.46 -5.31
C GLN A 124 8.66 -3.83 -5.17
N VAL A 125 8.85 -2.98 -4.17
CA VAL A 125 10.12 -2.29 -3.92
C VAL A 125 10.51 -2.40 -2.45
N LEU A 126 11.72 -2.89 -2.19
CA LEU A 126 12.34 -2.85 -0.86
C LEU A 126 13.11 -1.55 -0.71
N CYS A 127 12.80 -0.78 0.33
CA CYS A 127 13.58 0.37 0.76
C CYS A 127 14.45 -0.02 1.95
N LEU A 128 15.72 0.38 1.88
CA LEU A 128 16.72 0.22 2.91
C LEU A 128 17.11 1.62 3.37
N LYS A 129 16.99 1.89 4.66
CA LYS A 129 17.23 3.20 5.23
C LYS A 129 18.23 3.09 6.36
N LYS A 130 19.39 3.75 6.24
CA LYS A 130 20.31 3.92 7.37
C LYS A 130 19.87 5.10 8.21
N LEU A 131 19.83 4.89 9.53
CA LEU A 131 19.45 5.92 10.50
C LEU A 131 20.69 6.51 11.16
N GLU A 132 21.55 7.14 10.37
CA GLU A 132 22.74 7.88 10.84
C GLU A 132 22.48 9.40 10.80
N GLU A 133 23.50 10.23 11.03
CA GLU A 133 23.37 11.70 10.98
C GLU A 133 22.89 12.20 9.61
N GLU A 134 23.28 11.51 8.55
CA GLU A 134 22.74 11.69 7.20
C GLU A 134 21.99 10.41 6.77
N PRO A 135 20.65 10.44 6.73
CA PRO A 135 19.89 9.26 6.36
C PRO A 135 20.07 8.91 4.89
N GLU A 136 20.53 7.69 4.62
CA GLU A 136 20.67 7.13 3.28
C GLU A 136 19.48 6.23 2.95
N ASN A 137 18.95 6.33 1.74
CA ASN A 137 17.86 5.48 1.24
C ASN A 137 18.30 4.75 -0.03
N LEU A 138 18.25 3.43 -0.03
CA LEU A 138 18.43 2.58 -1.20
C LEU A 138 17.14 1.84 -1.52
N PHE A 139 16.66 1.96 -2.76
CA PHE A 139 15.46 1.33 -3.25
C PHE A 139 15.81 0.21 -4.22
N VAL A 140 15.40 -1.00 -3.87
CA VAL A 140 15.66 -2.24 -4.59
C VAL A 140 14.32 -2.78 -5.10
N PRO A 141 13.93 -2.47 -6.35
CA PRO A 141 12.75 -3.08 -6.96
C PRO A 141 13.00 -4.58 -7.19
N GLU A 142 11.93 -5.39 -7.16
CA GLU A 142 12.03 -6.82 -7.50
C GLU A 142 12.53 -7.04 -8.93
N GLN A 143 12.20 -6.11 -9.83
CA GLN A 143 12.64 -6.09 -11.22
C GLN A 143 12.94 -4.64 -11.63
N GLY A 144 14.10 -4.41 -12.25
CA GLY A 144 14.52 -3.10 -12.71
C GLY A 144 15.83 -2.63 -12.05
N GLU A 145 16.15 -1.36 -12.26
CA GLU A 145 17.37 -0.75 -11.73
C GLU A 145 17.20 -0.29 -10.28
N ILE A 146 18.19 -0.60 -9.44
CA ILE A 146 18.31 -0.09 -8.07
C ILE A 146 18.58 1.42 -8.10
N PHE A 147 18.00 2.18 -7.18
CA PHE A 147 18.16 3.64 -7.13
C PHE A 147 18.18 4.19 -5.71
N GLY A 148 18.54 5.46 -5.56
CA GLY A 148 18.66 6.16 -4.27
C GLY A 148 20.10 6.56 -3.96
N GLN A 149 20.41 6.74 -2.68
CA GLN A 149 21.74 7.06 -2.15
C GLN A 149 22.18 6.00 -1.15
N TRP A 150 23.35 5.43 -1.39
CA TRP A 150 23.97 4.45 -0.50
C TRP A 150 25.48 4.45 -0.71
N HIS A 151 26.25 4.78 0.33
CA HIS A 151 27.71 4.93 0.19
C HIS A 151 28.48 3.62 0.41
N ASP A 152 27.89 2.62 1.07
CA ASP A 152 28.54 1.32 1.28
C ASP A 152 28.45 0.40 0.06
N SER A 153 29.29 -0.63 0.02
CA SER A 153 29.14 -1.70 -0.97
C SER A 153 27.83 -2.47 -0.72
N ILE A 154 26.96 -2.51 -1.74
CA ILE A 154 25.67 -3.22 -1.74
C ILE A 154 25.84 -4.72 -1.47
N THR A 155 27.05 -5.26 -1.65
CA THR A 155 27.38 -6.69 -1.48
C THR A 155 27.15 -7.27 -0.08
N LYS A 156 26.97 -6.44 0.96
CA LYS A 156 26.57 -6.89 2.31
C LYS A 156 25.06 -6.94 2.55
N LEU A 157 24.26 -6.40 1.63
CA LEU A 157 22.81 -6.59 1.63
C LEU A 157 22.54 -7.98 1.07
N GLU A 158 22.81 -9.00 1.88
CA GLU A 158 22.57 -10.39 1.52
C GLU A 158 21.17 -10.52 0.89
N GLU A 159 21.13 -11.23 -0.25
CA GLU A 159 19.99 -11.60 -1.08
C GLU A 159 18.95 -12.48 -0.35
N SER A 160 18.67 -12.17 0.91
CA SER A 160 17.79 -12.94 1.77
C SER A 160 16.41 -12.29 1.82
N SER A 161 15.62 -12.46 0.77
CA SER A 161 14.18 -12.74 0.93
C SER A 161 13.42 -11.85 1.94
N ILE A 162 13.68 -10.53 2.00
CA ILE A 162 13.08 -9.69 3.03
C ILE A 162 11.63 -9.42 2.63
N GLN A 163 10.75 -10.29 3.09
CA GLN A 163 9.30 -10.22 2.84
C GLN A 163 8.58 -9.29 3.83
N GLN A 164 9.30 -8.64 4.75
CA GLN A 164 8.69 -7.90 5.86
C GLN A 164 9.48 -6.64 6.23
N THR A 165 8.75 -5.64 6.74
CA THR A 165 9.35 -4.42 7.31
C THR A 165 10.01 -4.75 8.65
N LYS A 166 11.28 -4.37 8.85
CA LYS A 166 12.03 -4.61 10.10
C LYS A 166 13.11 -3.55 10.32
N PHE A 167 13.58 -3.42 11.55
CA PHE A 167 14.80 -2.68 11.89
C PHE A 167 15.87 -3.67 12.33
N ASP A 168 17.02 -3.70 11.66
CA ASP A 168 18.08 -4.68 11.87
C ASP A 168 19.44 -4.03 11.66
N SER A 169 20.35 -4.21 12.63
CA SER A 169 21.75 -3.79 12.52
C SER A 169 21.96 -2.32 12.08
N GLY A 170 21.08 -1.41 12.53
CA GLY A 170 21.12 0.02 12.20
C GLY A 170 20.43 0.41 10.88
N VAL A 171 19.92 -0.58 10.14
CA VAL A 171 19.20 -0.39 8.87
C VAL A 171 17.72 -0.69 9.05
N PHE A 172 16.88 0.24 8.63
CA PHE A 172 15.44 0.06 8.52
C PHE A 172 15.09 -0.48 7.13
N HIS A 173 14.42 -1.62 7.10
CA HIS A 173 13.93 -2.26 5.89
C HIS A 173 12.42 -2.00 5.77
N GLN A 174 11.97 -1.40 4.69
CA GLN A 174 10.56 -1.13 4.41
C GLN A 174 10.15 -1.70 3.06
N LEU A 175 9.20 -2.62 3.06
CA LEU A 175 8.66 -3.21 1.84
C LEU A 175 7.42 -2.44 1.37
N PHE A 176 7.50 -1.90 0.16
CA PHE A 176 6.38 -1.28 -0.54
C PHE A 176 5.77 -2.27 -1.53
N LEU A 177 4.46 -2.49 -1.40
CA LEU A 177 3.72 -3.48 -2.17
C LEU A 177 2.76 -2.81 -3.17
N PRO A 178 2.60 -3.38 -4.38
CA PRO A 178 1.55 -2.96 -5.29
C PRO A 178 0.16 -3.20 -4.66
N LYS A 179 -0.86 -2.50 -5.15
CA LYS A 179 -2.24 -2.78 -4.72
C LYS A 179 -2.60 -4.22 -5.10
N PRO A 180 -3.23 -5.00 -4.21
CA PRO A 180 -3.74 -6.32 -4.58
C PRO A 180 -4.77 -6.17 -5.70
N ARG A 181 -4.64 -6.97 -6.77
CA ARG A 181 -5.54 -6.91 -7.93
C ARG A 181 -6.75 -7.80 -7.71
N LEU A 182 -7.94 -7.26 -7.97
CA LEU A 182 -9.20 -8.00 -7.97
C LEU A 182 -9.84 -7.93 -9.36
N PHE A 183 -9.98 -9.09 -10.00
CA PHE A 183 -10.77 -9.24 -11.21
C PHE A 183 -12.20 -9.63 -10.86
N VAL A 184 -13.17 -8.86 -11.36
CA VAL A 184 -14.60 -9.13 -11.22
C VAL A 184 -15.15 -9.46 -12.60
N PHE A 185 -15.51 -10.72 -12.83
CA PHE A 185 -16.09 -11.17 -14.10
C PHE A 185 -17.61 -11.11 -14.02
N GLY A 186 -18.19 -10.13 -14.72
CA GLY A 186 -19.61 -9.79 -14.68
C GLY A 186 -19.80 -8.34 -14.24
N ALA A 187 -20.39 -7.52 -15.11
CA ALA A 187 -20.65 -6.10 -14.92
C ALA A 187 -22.13 -5.80 -14.59
N GLY A 188 -22.85 -6.77 -13.99
CA GLY A 188 -24.22 -6.56 -13.51
C GLY A 188 -24.31 -5.45 -12.46
N THR A 189 -25.51 -4.90 -12.25
CA THR A 189 -25.75 -3.83 -11.25
C THR A 189 -25.40 -4.28 -9.83
N ASP A 190 -25.54 -5.57 -9.54
CA ASP A 190 -25.12 -6.20 -8.29
C ASP A 190 -23.60 -6.20 -8.09
N ALA A 191 -22.80 -5.99 -9.15
CA ALA A 191 -21.35 -5.89 -9.05
C ALA A 191 -20.85 -4.53 -8.57
N GLN A 192 -21.61 -3.46 -8.79
CA GLN A 192 -21.23 -2.09 -8.42
C GLN A 192 -20.86 -1.94 -6.92
N PRO A 193 -21.67 -2.42 -5.95
CA PRO A 193 -21.30 -2.31 -4.54
C PRO A 193 -20.05 -3.12 -4.18
N LEU A 194 -19.85 -4.31 -4.78
CA LEU A 194 -18.63 -5.09 -4.56
C LEU A 194 -17.40 -4.31 -5.03
N VAL A 195 -17.46 -3.77 -6.25
CA VAL A 195 -16.35 -3.02 -6.86
C VAL A 195 -16.01 -1.80 -6.01
N SER A 196 -17.01 -1.02 -5.59
CA SER A 196 -16.78 0.15 -4.73
C SER A 196 -16.17 -0.22 -3.39
N LEU A 197 -16.68 -1.26 -2.72
CA LEU A 197 -16.14 -1.72 -1.44
C LEU A 197 -14.72 -2.27 -1.57
N ALA A 198 -14.42 -3.03 -2.63
CA ALA A 198 -13.09 -3.56 -2.89
C ALA A 198 -12.07 -2.44 -3.18
N ALA A 199 -12.43 -1.47 -4.01
CA ALA A 199 -11.59 -0.31 -4.29
C ALA A 199 -11.31 0.51 -3.01
N LYS A 200 -12.33 0.77 -2.20
CA LYS A 200 -12.19 1.46 -0.90
C LYS A 200 -11.40 0.66 0.13
N ALA A 201 -11.44 -0.67 0.04
CA ALA A 201 -10.59 -1.53 0.84
C ALA A 201 -9.12 -1.51 0.38
N GLY A 202 -8.84 -0.97 -0.81
CA GLY A 202 -7.50 -0.74 -1.37
C GLY A 202 -7.07 -1.73 -2.46
N PHE A 203 -8.01 -2.49 -3.03
CA PHE A 203 -7.74 -3.30 -4.23
C PHE A 203 -7.62 -2.42 -5.47
N SER A 204 -6.79 -2.85 -6.43
CA SER A 204 -6.90 -2.41 -7.81
C SER A 204 -7.94 -3.29 -8.52
N VAL A 205 -9.08 -2.73 -8.90
CA VAL A 205 -10.23 -3.52 -9.38
C VAL A 205 -10.37 -3.42 -10.89
N ALA A 206 -10.36 -4.58 -11.56
CA ALA A 206 -10.66 -4.73 -12.97
C ALA A 206 -12.04 -5.39 -13.14
N VAL A 207 -12.97 -4.70 -13.81
CA VAL A 207 -14.29 -5.25 -14.14
C VAL A 207 -14.27 -5.77 -15.58
N CYS A 208 -14.68 -7.02 -15.76
CA CYS A 208 -14.62 -7.73 -17.04
C CYS A 208 -16.03 -8.15 -17.47
N ASP A 209 -16.48 -7.74 -18.65
CA ASP A 209 -17.76 -8.20 -19.23
C ASP A 209 -17.74 -8.05 -20.75
N TRP A 210 -18.44 -8.92 -21.48
CA TRP A 210 -18.51 -8.82 -22.95
C TRP A 210 -19.52 -7.75 -23.41
N ARG A 211 -20.43 -7.34 -22.52
CA ARG A 211 -21.47 -6.33 -22.80
C ARG A 211 -20.94 -4.94 -22.49
N ALA A 212 -20.58 -4.21 -23.55
CA ALA A 212 -20.01 -2.87 -23.43
C ALA A 212 -20.93 -1.91 -22.66
N GLU A 213 -22.24 -2.04 -22.79
CA GLU A 213 -23.23 -1.17 -22.14
C GLU A 213 -23.26 -1.32 -20.61
N TYR A 214 -22.84 -2.47 -20.07
CA TYR A 214 -22.73 -2.70 -18.64
C TYR A 214 -21.39 -2.21 -18.09
N CYS A 215 -20.31 -2.46 -18.82
CA CYS A 215 -18.93 -2.15 -18.42
C CYS A 215 -18.55 -0.69 -18.72
N GLN A 216 -19.24 0.25 -18.07
CA GLN A 216 -19.10 1.69 -18.28
C GLN A 216 -18.55 2.40 -17.04
N LYS A 217 -17.77 3.47 -17.23
CA LYS A 217 -17.19 4.24 -16.11
C LYS A 217 -18.27 4.87 -15.22
N GLY A 218 -19.43 5.23 -15.78
CA GLY A 218 -20.57 5.71 -15.01
C GLY A 218 -21.15 4.67 -14.04
N ASN A 219 -21.09 3.38 -14.41
CA ASN A 219 -21.56 2.28 -13.55
C ASN A 219 -20.49 1.88 -12.52
N PHE A 220 -19.21 2.01 -12.88
CA PHE A 220 -18.06 1.58 -12.07
C PHE A 220 -17.04 2.72 -11.92
N PRO A 221 -17.39 3.82 -11.22
CA PRO A 221 -16.50 4.97 -11.08
C PRO A 221 -15.22 4.62 -10.32
N ASP A 222 -15.30 3.71 -9.35
CA ASP A 222 -14.19 3.27 -8.50
C ASP A 222 -13.32 2.16 -9.13
N ALA A 223 -13.68 1.60 -10.29
CA ALA A 223 -12.86 0.59 -10.97
C ALA A 223 -11.63 1.24 -11.63
N ASP A 224 -10.46 0.63 -11.44
CA ASP A 224 -9.22 1.03 -12.10
C ASP A 224 -9.22 0.65 -13.58
N GLN A 225 -9.83 -0.48 -13.93
CA GLN A 225 -9.89 -0.97 -15.30
C GLN A 225 -11.27 -1.53 -15.68
N LEU A 226 -11.67 -1.28 -16.93
CA LEU A 226 -12.87 -1.83 -17.55
C LEU A 226 -12.44 -2.63 -18.78
N LEU A 227 -12.52 -3.96 -18.68
CA LEU A 227 -12.07 -4.88 -19.70
C LEU A 227 -13.27 -5.42 -20.46
N ILE A 228 -13.49 -4.90 -21.67
CA ILE A 228 -14.63 -5.27 -22.52
C ILE A 228 -14.19 -6.36 -23.49
N GLY A 229 -14.85 -7.52 -23.42
CA GLY A 229 -14.56 -8.64 -24.33
C GLY A 229 -15.03 -9.98 -23.80
N PHE A 230 -14.96 -11.00 -24.66
CA PHE A 230 -15.25 -12.38 -24.26
C PHE A 230 -14.12 -12.98 -23.42
N PRO A 231 -14.38 -14.04 -22.63
CA PRO A 231 -13.39 -14.60 -21.71
C PRO A 231 -12.04 -14.95 -22.37
N ALA A 232 -12.08 -15.66 -23.50
CA ALA A 232 -10.86 -16.02 -24.24
C ALA A 232 -10.06 -14.81 -24.78
N GLU A 233 -10.73 -13.69 -25.06
CA GLU A 233 -10.08 -12.47 -25.58
C GLU A 233 -9.35 -11.72 -24.46
N ILE A 234 -10.03 -11.53 -23.32
CA ILE A 234 -9.46 -10.87 -22.15
C ILE A 234 -8.34 -11.74 -21.57
N TYR A 235 -8.53 -13.05 -21.47
CA TYR A 235 -7.52 -13.97 -20.94
C TYR A 235 -6.21 -13.97 -21.74
N LYS A 236 -6.26 -13.69 -23.05
CA LYS A 236 -5.05 -13.56 -23.88
C LYS A 236 -4.30 -12.24 -23.67
N LYS A 237 -5.00 -11.19 -23.23
CA LYS A 237 -4.44 -9.84 -23.04
C LYS A 237 -3.91 -9.63 -21.62
N GLU A 238 -4.56 -10.26 -20.65
CA GLU A 238 -4.23 -10.11 -19.24
C GLU A 238 -3.29 -11.19 -18.73
N ARG A 239 -2.32 -10.77 -17.93
CA ARG A 239 -1.47 -11.69 -17.16
C ARG A 239 -2.03 -11.87 -15.75
N PHE A 240 -2.44 -13.10 -15.47
CA PHE A 240 -2.83 -13.54 -14.13
C PHE A 240 -1.60 -14.08 -13.38
N THR A 241 -1.54 -13.82 -12.09
CA THR A 241 -0.43 -14.14 -11.20
C THR A 241 -0.94 -14.73 -9.88
N GLY A 242 -0.06 -15.32 -9.08
CA GLY A 242 -0.44 -15.87 -7.79
C GLY A 242 -0.77 -14.86 -6.70
N ASN A 243 -0.70 -13.57 -7.00
CA ASN A 243 -1.15 -12.50 -6.11
C ASN A 243 -2.53 -11.95 -6.47
N ASP A 244 -3.12 -12.38 -7.59
CA ASP A 244 -4.40 -11.88 -8.07
C ASP A 244 -5.57 -12.60 -7.40
N PHE A 245 -6.66 -11.85 -7.21
CA PHE A 245 -7.94 -12.34 -6.72
C PHE A 245 -8.95 -12.31 -7.88
N ALA A 246 -9.82 -13.30 -7.96
CA ALA A 246 -10.84 -13.40 -8.99
C ALA A 246 -12.21 -13.72 -8.37
N ILE A 247 -13.24 -13.04 -8.86
CA ILE A 247 -14.64 -13.34 -8.54
C ILE A 247 -15.42 -13.49 -9.85
N ILE A 248 -15.93 -14.70 -10.11
CA ILE A 248 -16.76 -15.03 -11.26
C ILE A 248 -18.24 -14.89 -10.89
N ARG A 249 -18.98 -14.06 -11.63
CA ARG A 249 -20.37 -13.70 -11.31
C ARG A 249 -21.11 -13.09 -12.50
N ASN A 250 -20.98 -13.65 -13.70
CA ASN A 250 -21.65 -13.10 -14.88
C ASN A 250 -23.17 -13.35 -14.85
N HIS A 251 -23.66 -14.20 -13.94
CA HIS A 251 -25.03 -14.74 -13.94
C HIS A 251 -25.37 -15.43 -15.26
N HIS A 252 -24.35 -15.98 -15.92
CA HIS A 252 -24.46 -16.59 -17.23
C HIS A 252 -23.62 -17.87 -17.26
N PHE A 253 -24.28 -19.00 -17.08
CA PHE A 253 -23.64 -20.32 -16.86
C PHE A 253 -22.51 -20.63 -17.85
N ILE A 254 -22.73 -20.40 -19.15
CA ILE A 254 -21.70 -20.67 -20.18
C ILE A 254 -20.44 -19.82 -19.97
N ARG A 255 -20.61 -18.55 -19.59
CA ARG A 255 -19.52 -17.58 -19.44
C ARG A 255 -18.77 -17.81 -18.14
N ASP A 256 -19.51 -18.12 -17.07
CA ASP A 256 -18.91 -18.49 -15.79
C ASP A 256 -18.12 -19.79 -15.90
N LYS A 257 -18.64 -20.79 -16.63
CA LYS A 257 -17.92 -22.04 -16.93
C LYS A 257 -16.64 -21.78 -17.74
N GLU A 258 -16.71 -20.92 -18.75
CA GLU A 258 -15.55 -20.55 -19.59
C GLU A 258 -14.45 -19.88 -18.75
N TRP A 259 -14.80 -18.87 -17.95
CA TRP A 259 -13.87 -18.22 -17.02
C TRP A 259 -13.28 -19.21 -16.02
N LEU A 260 -14.11 -20.07 -15.45
CA LEU A 260 -13.66 -21.07 -14.48
C LEU A 260 -12.67 -22.05 -15.12
N SER A 261 -12.92 -22.51 -16.34
CA SER A 261 -12.01 -23.39 -17.09
C SER A 261 -10.68 -22.72 -17.44
N LEU A 262 -10.66 -21.42 -17.70
CA LEU A 262 -9.44 -20.65 -17.95
C LEU A 262 -8.66 -20.42 -16.65
N LEU A 263 -9.31 -19.91 -15.61
CA LEU A 263 -8.67 -19.46 -14.37
C LEU A 263 -8.29 -20.61 -13.44
N LYS A 264 -8.92 -21.79 -13.52
CA LYS A 264 -8.50 -22.98 -12.74
C LYS A 264 -7.08 -23.44 -13.07
N LYS A 265 -6.53 -23.03 -14.21
CA LYS A 265 -5.14 -23.32 -14.61
C LYS A 265 -4.14 -22.38 -13.93
N GLU A 266 -4.61 -21.23 -13.47
CA GLU A 266 -3.80 -20.21 -12.82
C GLU A 266 -3.71 -20.49 -11.31
N LYS A 267 -2.55 -20.19 -10.71
CA LYS A 267 -2.34 -20.33 -9.27
C LYS A 267 -2.78 -19.07 -8.50
N LEU A 268 -4.01 -18.61 -8.72
CA LEU A 268 -4.54 -17.38 -8.11
C LEU A 268 -4.52 -17.43 -6.58
N ARG A 269 -4.42 -16.25 -5.96
CA ARG A 269 -4.53 -16.12 -4.49
C ARG A 269 -5.92 -16.49 -3.99
N TYR A 270 -6.93 -16.18 -4.79
CA TYR A 270 -8.33 -16.51 -4.51
C TYR A 270 -9.13 -16.60 -5.81
N LEU A 271 -9.99 -17.61 -5.90
CA LEU A 271 -10.97 -17.77 -6.97
C LEU A 271 -12.34 -18.06 -6.35
N GLY A 272 -13.22 -17.05 -6.37
CA GLY A 272 -14.61 -17.17 -5.93
C GLY A 272 -15.56 -17.29 -7.12
N VAL A 273 -16.62 -18.08 -6.98
CA VAL A 273 -17.72 -18.17 -7.96
C VAL A 273 -19.03 -17.90 -7.25
N LEU A 274 -19.79 -16.91 -7.72
CA LEU A 274 -21.11 -16.61 -7.20
C LEU A 274 -22.12 -17.65 -7.72
N GLY A 275 -22.74 -18.37 -6.80
CA GLY A 275 -23.75 -19.38 -7.12
C GLY A 275 -24.07 -20.23 -5.89
N PRO A 276 -25.09 -21.10 -5.97
CA PRO A 276 -25.38 -22.05 -4.91
C PRO A 276 -24.18 -22.98 -4.71
N GLY A 277 -23.85 -23.31 -3.44
CA GLY A 277 -22.73 -24.19 -3.10
C GLY A 277 -22.89 -25.64 -3.53
N LYS A 278 -23.98 -25.99 -4.21
CA LYS A 278 -24.15 -27.28 -4.88
C LYS A 278 -23.88 -27.08 -6.37
N GLU A 279 -22.96 -27.87 -6.92
CA GLU A 279 -22.84 -28.02 -8.37
C GLU A 279 -24.23 -28.32 -8.95
N PRO A 280 -24.63 -27.71 -10.08
CA PRO A 280 -25.75 -28.23 -10.84
C PRO A 280 -25.35 -29.64 -11.25
N ASN A 281 -25.96 -30.64 -10.62
CA ASN A 281 -25.72 -32.06 -10.88
C ASN A 281 -25.60 -32.30 -12.39
N GLY A 282 -24.41 -32.76 -12.81
CA GLY A 282 -24.25 -33.51 -14.06
C GLY A 282 -24.60 -34.97 -13.82
#